data_AF-A0A7X6A8Q3-F1
#
_entry.id   AF-A0A7X6A8Q3-F1
#
_cell.length_a   1.000
_cell.length_b   1.000
_cell.length_c   1.000
_cell.angle_alpha   90.00
_cell.angle_beta   90.00
_cell.angle_gamma   90.00
#
_symmetry.space_group_name_H-M   'P 1'
#
loop_
_entity.id
_entity.type
_entity.pdbx_description
1 polymer ?
#
loop_
_entity_poly.entity_id
_entity_poly.type
_entity_poly.pdbx_seq_one_letter_code
_entity_poly.pdbx_strand_id
1 'polypeptide(L)' 'PDAPLDLRTTIIAAYALCGFANFPSIAIQIGGISALAPDRRSDLASLALRAMFAGAFASWCTACVAGLFVPLTP' A
#
# COMPACT_ATOMS: atom_id res chain seq x y z
N PRO A 1 7.31 1.06 -27.14
CA PRO A 1 8.02 2.34 -26.93
C PRO A 1 7.92 2.73 -25.46
N ASP A 2 8.85 2.17 -24.70
CA ASP A 2 9.01 2.25 -23.26
C ASP A 2 10.14 3.25 -23.04
N ALA A 3 9.78 4.54 -23.15
CA ALA A 3 10.68 5.59 -22.71
C ALA A 3 10.95 5.37 -21.22
N PRO A 4 12.22 5.29 -20.79
CA PRO A 4 12.55 5.06 -19.39
C PRO A 4 11.97 6.19 -18.54
N LEU A 5 11.36 5.83 -17.40
CA LEU A 5 10.89 6.79 -16.42
C LEU A 5 12.07 7.57 -15.84
N ASP A 6 11.88 8.85 -15.58
CA ASP A 6 12.86 9.65 -14.86
C ASP A 6 13.17 9.04 -13.47
N LEU A 7 14.39 9.22 -13.00
CA LEU A 7 14.87 8.64 -11.74
C LEU A 7 13.98 9.05 -10.57
N ARG A 8 13.55 10.32 -10.53
CA ARG A 8 12.65 10.81 -9.48
C ARG A 8 11.32 10.06 -9.47
N THR A 9 10.72 9.86 -10.65
CA THR A 9 9.46 9.14 -10.80
C THR A 9 9.61 7.68 -10.37
N THR A 10 10.73 7.05 -10.73
CA THR A 10 11.04 5.66 -10.37
C THR A 10 11.13 5.49 -8.84
N ILE A 11 11.81 6.42 -8.15
CA ILE A 11 11.92 6.37 -6.69
C ILE A 11 10.56 6.57 -6.01
N ILE A 12 9.78 7.58 -6.43
CA ILE A 12 8.45 7.83 -5.88
C ILE A 12 7.53 6.60 -6.09
N ALA A 13 7.55 6.02 -7.29
CA ALA A 13 6.77 4.83 -7.61
C ALA A 13 7.17 3.62 -6.74
N ALA A 14 8.46 3.43 -6.47
CA ALA A 14 8.95 2.36 -5.61
C ALA A 14 8.36 2.45 -4.19
N TYR A 15 8.33 3.65 -3.59
CA TYR A 15 7.71 3.85 -2.28
C TYR A 15 6.18 3.71 -2.33
N ALA A 16 5.54 4.22 -3.38
CA ALA A 16 4.08 4.14 -3.54
C ALA A 16 3.58 2.69 -3.67
N LEU A 17 4.40 1.82 -4.28
CA LEU A 17 4.12 0.39 -4.48
C LEU A 17 4.65 -0.50 -3.35
N CYS A 18 5.40 0.05 -2.39
CA CYS A 18 5.90 -0.66 -1.22
C CYS A 18 4.77 -0.88 -0.20
N GLY A 19 3.82 -1.75 -0.56
CA GLY A 19 2.67 -2.05 0.28
C GLY A 19 1.81 -3.17 -0.28
N PHE A 20 1.16 -3.91 0.62
CA PHE A 20 0.22 -4.99 0.29
C PHE A 20 -1.24 -4.52 0.34
N ALA A 21 -1.49 -3.28 -0.09
CA ALA A 21 -2.83 -2.70 -0.13
C ALA A 21 -3.59 -3.15 -1.39
N ASN A 22 -4.04 -4.40 -1.41
CA ASN A 22 -4.76 -5.01 -2.53
C ASN A 22 -5.77 -6.07 -2.06
N PHE A 23 -6.71 -6.45 -2.92
CA PHE A 23 -7.77 -7.40 -2.56
C PHE A 23 -7.25 -8.79 -2.12
N PRO A 24 -6.29 -9.43 -2.81
CA PRO A 24 -5.70 -10.68 -2.33
C PRO A 24 -5.12 -10.59 -0.91
N SER A 25 -4.35 -9.53 -0.63
CA SER A 25 -3.74 -9.32 0.69
C SER A 25 -4.79 -9.08 1.79
N ILE A 26 -5.92 -8.46 1.48
CA ILE A 26 -7.06 -8.37 2.40
C ILE A 26 -7.66 -9.75 2.67
N ALA A 27 -7.87 -10.58 1.65
CA ALA A 27 -8.36 -11.94 1.84
C ALA A 27 -7.42 -12.77 2.72
N ILE A 28 -6.11 -12.65 2.51
CA ILE A 28 -5.07 -13.29 3.35
C ILE A 28 -5.18 -12.80 4.81
N GLN A 29 -5.31 -11.49 5.04
CA GLN A 29 -5.43 -10.93 6.39
C GLN A 29 -6.71 -11.37 7.09
N ILE A 30 -7.86 -11.36 6.40
CA ILE A 30 -9.11 -11.87 6.96
C ILE A 30 -8.96 -13.35 7.29
N GLY A 31 -8.43 -14.17 6.39
CA GLY A 31 -8.23 -15.60 6.62
C GLY A 31 -7.29 -15.89 7.79
N GLY A 32 -6.14 -15.23 7.82
CA GLY A 32 -5.12 -15.43 8.86
C GLY A 32 -5.57 -14.93 10.23
N ILE A 33 -6.08 -13.70 10.33
CA ILE A 33 -6.49 -13.13 11.62
C ILE A 33 -7.76 -13.82 12.14
N SER A 34 -8.71 -14.17 11.26
CA SER A 34 -9.92 -14.91 11.69
C SER A 34 -9.60 -16.32 12.19
N ALA A 35 -8.49 -16.94 11.75
CA ALA A 35 -8.05 -18.22 12.31
C ALA A 35 -7.47 -18.06 13.73
N LEU A 36 -6.86 -16.92 14.03
CA LEU A 36 -6.33 -16.60 15.37
C LEU A 36 -7.40 -16.07 16.33
N ALA A 37 -8.40 -15.35 15.81
CA ALA A 37 -9.48 -14.72 16.56
C ALA A 37 -10.83 -14.92 15.84
N PRO A 38 -11.43 -16.12 15.91
CA PRO A 38 -12.64 -16.46 15.15
C PRO A 38 -13.84 -15.56 15.49
N ASP A 39 -13.99 -15.15 16.75
CA ASP A 39 -15.08 -14.27 17.20
C ASP A 39 -15.00 -12.84 16.62
N ARG A 40 -13.88 -12.46 16.00
CA ARG A 40 -13.64 -11.12 15.41
C ARG A 40 -13.83 -11.09 13.89
N ARG A 41 -14.22 -12.20 13.25
CA ARG A 41 -14.32 -12.30 11.79
C ARG A 41 -15.24 -11.25 11.16
N SER A 42 -16.38 -10.95 11.81
CA SER A 42 -17.31 -9.91 11.34
C SER A 42 -16.67 -8.53 11.35
N ASP A 43 -15.93 -8.20 12.41
CA ASP A 43 -15.26 -6.92 12.57
C ASP A 43 -14.18 -6.74 11.49
N LEU A 44 -13.37 -7.78 11.27
CA LEU A 44 -12.34 -7.80 10.22
C LEU A 44 -12.94 -7.61 8.82
N ALA A 45 -14.03 -8.31 8.51
CA ALA A 45 -14.71 -8.16 7.22
C ALA A 45 -15.28 -6.74 7.04
N SER A 46 -15.84 -6.14 8.10
CA SER A 46 -16.39 -4.79 8.06
C SER A 46 -15.32 -3.70 7.85
N LEU A 47 -14.10 -3.94 8.33
CA LEU A 47 -12.97 -3.01 8.23
C LEU A 47 -12.12 -3.23 6.97
N ALA A 48 -12.28 -4.35 6.27
CA ALA A 48 -11.43 -4.81 5.18
C ALA A 48 -11.08 -3.73 4.13
N LEU A 49 -12.09 -3.11 3.52
CA LEU A 49 -11.86 -2.08 2.49
C LEU A 49 -11.25 -0.81 3.07
N ARG A 50 -11.67 -0.42 4.29
CA ARG A 50 -11.11 0.74 4.99
C ARG A 50 -9.64 0.54 5.30
N ALA A 51 -9.26 -0.66 5.76
CA ALA A 51 -7.87 -1.04 6.01
C ALA A 51 -7.04 -1.06 4.72
N MET A 52 -7.60 -1.52 3.60
CA MET A 52 -6.93 -1.51 2.30
C MET A 52 -6.57 -0.08 1.86
N PHE A 53 -7.55 0.83 1.86
CA PHE A 53 -7.29 2.22 1.47
C PHE A 53 -6.38 2.93 2.46
N ALA A 54 -6.52 2.68 3.76
CA ALA A 54 -5.60 3.21 4.76
C ALA A 54 -4.15 2.76 4.50
N GLY A 55 -3.94 1.48 4.14
CA GLY A 55 -2.63 0.96 3.74
C GLY A 55 -2.09 1.61 2.47
N ALA A 56 -2.94 1.80 1.44
CA ALA A 56 -2.54 2.48 0.21
C ALA A 56 -2.12 3.93 0.49
N PHE A 57 -2.91 4.67 1.27
CA PHE A 57 -2.58 6.03 1.68
C PHE A 57 -1.28 6.09 2.48
N ALA A 58 -0.99 5.11 3.35
CA ALA A 58 0.26 5.07 4.07
C ALA A 58 1.48 4.95 3.13
N SER A 59 1.43 4.06 2.14
CA SER A 59 2.49 3.94 1.12
C SER A 59 2.60 5.20 0.27
N TRP A 60 1.48 5.82 -0.12
CA TRP A 60 1.49 7.07 -0.89
C TRP A 60 2.01 8.26 -0.10
N CYS A 61 1.66 8.40 1.18
CA CYS A 61 2.24 9.43 2.05
C CYS A 61 3.75 9.26 2.16
N THR A 62 4.23 8.02 2.28
CA THR A 62 5.67 7.71 2.27
C THR A 62 6.31 8.12 0.95
N ALA A 63 5.65 7.86 -0.18
CA ALA A 63 6.10 8.28 -1.51
C ALA A 63 6.13 9.81 -1.66
N CYS A 64 5.14 10.52 -1.12
CA CYS A 64 5.13 11.98 -1.09
C CYS A 64 6.31 12.53 -0.30
N VAL A 65 6.58 11.96 0.89
CA VAL A 65 7.74 12.34 1.70
C VAL A 65 9.04 12.07 0.95
N ALA A 66 9.20 10.89 0.33
CA ALA A 66 10.36 10.59 -0.51
C ALA A 66 10.50 11.61 -1.65
N GLY A 67 9.39 11.97 -2.31
CA GLY A 67 9.37 12.95 -3.39
C GLY A 67 9.73 14.39 -2.99
N LEU A 68 9.67 14.73 -1.70
CA LEU A 68 10.18 16.00 -1.15
C LEU A 68 11.71 15.99 -1.01
N PHE A 69 12.31 14.83 -0.73
CA PHE A 69 13.75 14.68 -0.52
C PHE A 69 14.50 14.28 -1.79
N VAL A 70 13.83 13.74 -2.81
CA VAL A 70 14.44 13.39 -4.09
C VAL A 70 14.55 14.64 -4.98
N PRO A 71 15.76 15.08 -5.32
CA PRO A 71 15.98 16.27 -6.15
C PRO A 71 15.41 16.07 -7.55
N LEU A 72 15.03 17.18 -8.20
CA LEU A 72 14.72 17.19 -9.63
C LEU A 72 16.02 16.88 -10.38
N THR A 73 16.05 15.77 -11.10
CA THR A 73 17.08 15.51 -12.11
C THR A 73 17.00 16.63 -13.17
N PRO A 74 18.12 17.29 -13.51
CA PRO A 74 18.15 18.27 -14.61
C PRO A 74 17.94 17.61 -15.98
#